data_AF-A0A959I9G5-F1
#
_entry.id   AF-A0A959I9G5-F1
#
_cell.length_a   1.000
_cell.length_b   1.000
_cell.length_c   1.000
_cell.angle_alpha   90.00
_cell.angle_beta   90.00
_cell.angle_gamma   90.00
#
_symmetry.space_group_name_H-M   'P 1'
#
loop_
_entity.id
_entity.type
_entity.pdbx_description
1 polymer ?
#
loop_
_entity_poly.entity_id
_entity_poly.type
_entity_poly.pdbx_seq_one_letter_code
_entity_poly.pdbx_strand_id
1 'polypeptide(L)'
;EESLPLILAHEVHHAKRRRSVGYGNTLLQAAVSEGLADHFSLEVTGMAPPPWSVALSGQELQDWIDTASQSWNEPTYNHFAWFVGADPGIPRWTGYSIGFELVNNYLSAHPGEKPSSLHDEPANSFLP
;
A
#
# COMPACT_ATOMS: atom_id res chain seq x y z
N GLU A 1 -5.11 -16.25 15.52
CA GLU A 1 -6.47 -16.36 14.96
C GLU A 1 -7.14 -15.00 14.73
N GLU A 2 -6.85 -13.97 15.55
CA GLU A 2 -7.44 -12.62 15.40
C GLU A 2 -7.13 -11.90 14.07
N SER A 3 -6.10 -12.28 13.31
CA SER A 3 -5.74 -11.61 12.04
C SER A 3 -6.42 -12.18 10.79
N LEU A 4 -7.15 -13.31 10.88
CA LEU A 4 -7.72 -13.94 9.69
C LEU A 4 -8.73 -13.06 8.94
N PRO A 5 -9.68 -12.37 9.59
CA PRO A 5 -10.61 -11.48 8.89
C PRO A 5 -9.91 -10.35 8.15
N LEU A 6 -8.85 -9.77 8.76
CA LEU A 6 -8.06 -8.70 8.18
C LEU A 6 -7.35 -9.17 6.91
N ILE A 7 -6.64 -10.31 6.99
CA ILE A 7 -5.95 -10.90 5.84
C ILE A 7 -6.95 -11.30 4.75
N LEU A 8 -8.08 -11.88 5.12
CA LEU A 8 -9.10 -12.29 4.13
C LEU A 8 -9.67 -11.07 3.38
N ALA A 9 -10.00 -9.99 4.08
CA ALA A 9 -10.49 -8.77 3.45
C ALA A 9 -9.44 -8.16 2.52
N HIS A 10 -8.17 -8.11 2.96
CA HIS A 10 -7.04 -7.66 2.16
C HIS A 10 -6.91 -8.46 0.85
N GLU A 11 -6.92 -9.80 0.92
CA GLU A 11 -6.79 -10.66 -0.28
C GLU A 11 -8.02 -10.59 -1.21
N VAL A 12 -9.22 -10.37 -0.65
CA VAL A 12 -10.44 -10.13 -1.45
C VAL A 12 -10.31 -8.82 -2.24
N HIS A 13 -9.75 -7.77 -1.64
CA HIS A 13 -9.47 -6.52 -2.35
C HIS A 13 -8.52 -6.74 -3.52
N HIS A 14 -7.43 -7.47 -3.31
CA HIS A 14 -6.52 -7.86 -4.39
C HIS A 14 -7.23 -8.62 -5.51
N ALA A 15 -8.07 -9.59 -5.18
CA ALA A 15 -8.83 -10.35 -6.17
C ALA A 15 -9.73 -9.44 -7.02
N LYS A 16 -10.34 -8.41 -6.41
CA LYS A 16 -11.15 -7.43 -7.11
C LYS A 16 -10.30 -6.52 -8.00
N ARG A 17 -9.22 -5.92 -7.48
CA ARG A 17 -8.31 -5.03 -8.22
C ARG A 17 -7.60 -5.73 -9.38
N ARG A 18 -7.25 -7.01 -9.23
CA ARG A 18 -6.69 -7.83 -10.33
C ARG A 18 -7.61 -7.95 -11.54
N ARG A 19 -8.92 -7.76 -11.38
CA ARG A 19 -9.90 -7.77 -12.48
C ARG A 19 -10.12 -6.40 -13.13
N SER A 20 -9.49 -5.35 -12.62
CA SER A 20 -9.55 -3.98 -13.18
C SER A 20 -8.17 -3.54 -13.67
N VAL A 21 -7.46 -2.74 -12.88
CA VAL A 21 -6.15 -2.15 -13.23
C VAL A 21 -4.96 -3.07 -12.93
N GLY A 22 -5.20 -4.20 -12.25
CA GLY A 22 -4.16 -5.14 -11.88
C GLY A 22 -3.45 -4.77 -10.57
N TYR A 23 -2.64 -5.71 -10.06
CA TYR A 23 -1.78 -5.46 -8.89
C TYR A 23 -0.64 -4.47 -9.22
N GLY A 24 -0.16 -4.50 -10.47
CA GLY A 24 0.89 -3.62 -10.96
C GLY A 24 2.22 -4.32 -11.20
N ASN A 25 3.06 -3.66 -12.00
CA ASN A 25 4.41 -4.09 -12.33
C ASN A 25 5.48 -3.09 -11.87
N THR A 26 5.09 -1.90 -11.40
CA THR A 26 6.03 -0.89 -10.88
C THR A 26 5.95 -0.78 -9.36
N LEU A 27 6.97 -0.16 -8.75
CA LEU A 27 7.01 0.05 -7.30
C LEU A 27 5.78 0.81 -6.79
N LEU A 28 5.39 1.89 -7.48
CA LEU A 28 4.20 2.67 -7.11
C LEU A 28 2.93 1.84 -7.17
N GLN A 29 2.74 1.07 -8.25
CA GLN A 29 1.52 0.28 -8.41
C GLN A 29 1.40 -0.80 -7.35
N ALA A 30 2.50 -1.48 -7.01
CA ALA A 30 2.51 -2.46 -5.94
C ALA A 30 2.24 -1.82 -4.58
N ALA A 31 2.92 -0.71 -4.25
CA ALA A 31 2.71 0.00 -2.98
C ALA A 31 1.24 0.44 -2.83
N VAL A 32 0.66 1.05 -3.86
CA VAL A 32 -0.76 1.46 -3.83
C VAL A 32 -1.69 0.26 -3.74
N SER A 33 -1.40 -0.84 -4.44
CA SER A 33 -2.23 -2.06 -4.37
C SER A 33 -2.25 -2.66 -2.97
N GLU A 34 -1.11 -2.68 -2.28
CA GLU A 34 -1.00 -3.11 -0.87
C GLU A 34 -1.70 -2.13 0.07
N GLY A 35 -1.45 -0.82 -0.10
CA GLY A 35 -2.07 0.22 0.72
C GLY A 35 -3.59 0.20 0.64
N LEU A 36 -4.16 0.08 -0.57
CA LEU A 36 -5.60 -0.01 -0.76
C LEU A 36 -6.19 -1.26 -0.12
N ALA A 37 -5.49 -2.40 -0.22
CA ALA A 37 -5.94 -3.65 0.38
C ALA A 37 -5.92 -3.59 1.92
N ASP A 38 -4.89 -2.99 2.51
CA ASP A 38 -4.82 -2.74 3.95
C ASP A 38 -5.94 -1.80 4.39
N HIS A 39 -6.12 -0.64 3.75
CA HIS A 39 -7.20 0.30 4.10
C HIS A 39 -8.59 -0.33 3.94
N PHE A 40 -8.82 -1.12 2.89
CA PHE A 40 -10.07 -1.87 2.73
C PHE A 40 -10.28 -2.88 3.87
N SER A 41 -9.21 -3.56 4.30
CA SER A 41 -9.32 -4.49 5.43
C SER A 41 -9.75 -3.76 6.73
N LEU A 42 -9.28 -2.54 6.95
CA LEU A 42 -9.68 -1.72 8.09
C LEU A 42 -11.14 -1.25 7.96
N GLU A 43 -11.56 -0.84 6.76
CA GLU A 43 -12.95 -0.48 6.48
C GLU A 43 -13.92 -1.63 6.81
N VAL A 44 -13.56 -2.86 6.41
CA VAL A 44 -14.41 -4.04 6.60
C VAL A 44 -14.43 -4.53 8.05
N THR A 45 -13.28 -4.49 8.73
CA THR A 45 -13.12 -5.15 10.03
C THR A 45 -13.19 -4.20 11.22
N GLY A 46 -12.94 -2.90 11.03
CA GLY A 46 -12.80 -1.93 12.11
C GLY A 46 -11.57 -2.17 13.02
N MET A 47 -10.64 -3.03 12.60
CA MET A 47 -9.44 -3.37 13.36
C MET A 47 -8.36 -2.29 13.21
N ALA A 48 -7.31 -2.39 14.02
CA ALA A 48 -6.13 -1.55 13.90
C ALA A 48 -5.31 -1.91 12.64
N PRO A 49 -4.53 -0.97 12.08
CA PRO A 49 -3.58 -1.25 11.00
C PRO A 49 -2.65 -2.40 11.35
N PRO A 50 -2.34 -3.30 10.40
CA PRO A 50 -1.41 -4.38 10.67
C PRO A 50 0.03 -3.83 10.79
N PRO A 51 0.95 -4.57 11.46
CA PRO A 51 2.27 -4.05 11.78
C PRO A 51 3.13 -3.62 10.59
N TRP A 52 2.90 -4.18 9.40
CA TRP A 52 3.65 -3.82 8.18
C TRP A 52 3.24 -2.48 7.58
N SER A 53 1.98 -2.07 7.74
CA SER A 53 1.46 -0.80 7.22
C SER A 53 1.95 0.41 8.02
N VAL A 54 2.38 0.19 9.25
CA VAL A 54 2.86 1.24 10.18
C VAL A 54 4.28 0.95 10.70
N ALA A 55 5.05 0.19 9.93
CA ALA A 55 6.42 -0.18 10.29
C ALA A 55 7.35 1.04 10.29
N LEU A 56 7.12 1.97 9.36
CA LEU A 56 7.76 3.28 9.29
C LEU A 56 6.72 4.37 9.59
N SER A 57 7.14 5.48 10.19
CA SER A 57 6.25 6.63 10.46
C SER A 57 7.04 7.94 10.56
N GLY A 58 6.34 9.07 10.52
CA GLY A 58 6.94 10.39 10.67
C GLY A 58 8.00 10.69 9.62
N GLN A 59 9.11 11.31 10.05
CA GLN A 59 10.16 11.74 9.12
C GLN A 59 10.82 10.58 8.37
N GLU A 60 11.02 9.44 9.03
CA GLU A 60 11.63 8.27 8.39
C GLU A 60 10.79 7.76 7.21
N LEU A 61 9.47 7.72 7.37
CA LEU A 61 8.57 7.35 6.28
C LEU A 61 8.63 8.36 5.14
N GLN A 62 8.65 9.66 5.44
CA GLN A 62 8.74 10.69 4.41
C GLN A 62 10.05 10.60 3.60
N ASP A 63 11.19 10.37 4.28
CA ASP A 63 12.49 10.20 3.61
C ASP A 63 12.47 9.00 2.65
N TRP A 64 11.75 7.93 3.02
CA TRP A 64 11.57 6.75 2.17
C TRP A 64 10.57 6.97 1.03
N ILE A 65 9.51 7.75 1.22
CA ILE A 65 8.62 8.19 0.13
C ILE A 65 9.43 8.97 -0.90
N ASP A 66 10.25 9.92 -0.45
CA ASP A 66 11.08 10.75 -1.33
C ASP A 66 12.12 9.91 -2.08
N THR A 67 12.78 8.98 -1.41
CA THR A 67 13.72 8.04 -2.03
C THR A 67 13.04 7.19 -3.10
N ALA A 68 11.89 6.64 -2.75
CA ALA A 68 11.18 5.71 -3.61
C ALA A 68 10.52 6.41 -4.81
N SER A 69 10.18 7.71 -4.70
CA SER A 69 9.69 8.56 -5.79
C SER A 69 10.57 8.59 -7.04
N GLN A 70 11.88 8.38 -6.86
CA GLN A 70 12.85 8.30 -7.94
C GLN A 70 12.67 7.04 -8.80
N SER A 71 11.92 6.04 -8.32
CA SER A 71 11.75 4.71 -8.92
C SER A 71 10.27 4.28 -9.07
N TRP A 72 9.30 5.18 -8.90
CA TRP A 72 7.85 4.87 -9.00
C TRP A 72 7.45 4.06 -10.23
N ASN A 73 8.04 4.39 -11.37
CA ASN A 73 7.67 3.81 -12.65
C ASN A 73 8.64 2.70 -13.08
N GLU A 74 9.59 2.29 -12.24
CA GLU A 74 10.56 1.25 -12.56
C GLU A 74 9.90 -0.14 -12.51
N PRO A 75 9.73 -0.83 -13.66
CA PRO A 75 9.10 -2.14 -13.68
C PRO A 75 9.99 -3.27 -13.16
N THR A 76 11.30 -3.03 -12.99
CA THR A 76 12.26 -4.03 -12.50
C THR A 76 12.62 -3.86 -11.02
N TYR A 77 11.82 -3.10 -10.27
CA TYR A 77 12.05 -2.89 -8.84
C TYR A 77 12.15 -4.22 -8.09
N ASN A 78 13.03 -4.28 -7.09
CA ASN A 78 13.21 -5.49 -6.30
C ASN A 78 12.08 -5.62 -5.25
N HIS A 79 11.04 -6.37 -5.59
CA HIS A 79 9.89 -6.58 -4.70
C HIS A 79 10.30 -7.10 -3.30
N PHE A 80 11.22 -8.05 -3.22
CA PHE A 80 11.67 -8.59 -1.94
C PHE A 80 12.44 -7.57 -1.09
N ALA A 81 13.19 -6.66 -1.73
CA ALA A 81 13.86 -5.58 -1.01
C ALA A 81 12.83 -4.65 -0.34
N TRP A 82 11.84 -4.18 -1.11
CA TRP A 82 10.86 -3.19 -0.64
C TRP A 82 9.81 -3.75 0.33
N PHE A 83 9.31 -4.97 0.09
CA PHE A 83 8.15 -5.51 0.80
C PHE A 83 8.52 -6.59 1.82
N VAL A 84 9.67 -7.26 1.69
CA VAL A 84 10.04 -8.37 2.60
C VAL A 84 11.20 -7.99 3.54
N GLY A 85 12.04 -7.03 3.15
CA GLY A 85 13.27 -6.66 3.86
C GLY A 85 14.47 -7.53 3.49
N ALA A 86 14.56 -7.95 2.22
CA ALA A 86 15.67 -8.76 1.72
C ALA A 86 16.96 -7.95 1.45
N ASP A 87 16.86 -6.62 1.41
CA ASP A 87 18.00 -5.71 1.28
C ASP A 87 18.22 -5.01 2.63
N PRO A 88 19.40 -5.14 3.27
CA PRO A 88 19.68 -4.48 4.55
C PRO A 88 19.70 -2.94 4.46
N GLY A 89 19.80 -2.37 3.25
CA GLY A 89 19.73 -0.93 3.00
C GLY A 89 18.30 -0.39 2.96
N ILE A 90 17.28 -1.25 2.87
CA ILE A 90 15.86 -0.86 2.88
C ILE A 90 15.20 -1.49 4.12
N PRO A 91 14.61 -0.69 5.03
CA PRO A 91 13.90 -1.23 6.16
C PRO A 91 12.83 -2.24 5.75
N ARG A 92 12.61 -3.21 6.64
CA ARG A 92 11.58 -4.22 6.40
C ARG A 92 10.21 -3.54 6.33
N TRP A 93 9.42 -3.93 5.32
CA TRP A 93 8.07 -3.44 5.07
C TRP A 93 7.96 -1.98 4.58
N THR A 94 9.06 -1.37 4.12
CA THR A 94 9.03 0.00 3.56
C THR A 94 7.94 0.19 2.50
N GLY A 95 7.81 -0.73 1.54
CA GLY A 95 6.80 -0.65 0.48
C GLY A 95 5.36 -0.67 1.01
N TYR A 96 5.09 -1.43 2.08
CA TYR A 96 3.78 -1.47 2.74
C TYR A 96 3.48 -0.15 3.46
N SER A 97 4.44 0.36 4.25
CA SER A 97 4.25 1.61 4.99
C SER A 97 4.07 2.81 4.06
N ILE A 98 4.85 2.88 2.96
CA ILE A 98 4.67 3.88 1.89
C ILE A 98 3.26 3.76 1.31
N GLY A 99 2.87 2.57 0.85
CA GLY A 99 1.58 2.35 0.21
C GLY A 99 0.40 2.76 1.09
N PHE A 100 0.45 2.40 2.37
CA PHE A 100 -0.57 2.75 3.35
C PHE A 100 -0.70 4.27 3.52
N GLU A 101 0.42 4.99 3.61
CA GLU A 101 0.44 6.44 3.77
C GLU A 101 -0.04 7.18 2.52
N LEU A 102 0.37 6.75 1.33
CA LEU A 102 -0.12 7.34 0.06
C LEU A 102 -1.65 7.25 -0.05
N VAL A 103 -2.21 6.09 0.29
CA VAL A 103 -3.66 5.88 0.29
C VAL A 103 -4.35 6.67 1.40
N ASN A 104 -3.75 6.74 2.59
CA ASN A 104 -4.27 7.56 3.70
C ASN A 104 -4.36 9.04 3.32
N ASN A 105 -3.33 9.58 2.65
CA ASN A 105 -3.29 10.95 2.18
C ASN A 105 -4.34 11.22 1.11
N TYR A 106 -4.51 10.29 0.16
CA TYR A 106 -5.58 10.37 -0.84
C TYR A 106 -6.97 10.42 -0.19
N LEU A 107 -7.28 9.50 0.74
CA LEU A 107 -8.57 9.43 1.41
C LEU A 107 -8.85 10.69 2.26
N SER A 108 -7.81 11.23 2.90
CA SER A 108 -7.90 12.48 3.67
C SER A 108 -8.25 13.69 2.79
N ALA A 109 -7.73 13.71 1.56
CA ALA A 109 -8.06 14.75 0.57
C ALA A 109 -9.43 14.54 -0.09
N HIS A 110 -10.00 13.33 -0.03
CA HIS A 110 -11.25 12.94 -0.67
C HIS A 110 -12.23 12.30 0.35
N PRO A 111 -12.82 13.09 1.28
CA PRO A 111 -13.61 12.56 2.40
C PRO A 111 -14.91 11.82 2.00
N GLY A 112 -15.30 11.86 0.72
CA GLY A 112 -16.43 11.10 0.19
C GLY A 112 -16.06 9.72 -0.37
N GLU A 113 -14.77 9.47 -0.59
CA GLU A 113 -14.27 8.20 -1.13
C GLU A 113 -14.07 7.16 -0.03
N LYS A 114 -14.13 5.89 -0.42
CA LYS A 114 -13.88 4.76 0.47
C LYS A 114 -12.87 3.81 -0.16
N PRO A 115 -12.04 3.11 0.63
CA PRO A 115 -11.18 2.05 0.09
C PRO A 115 -11.96 1.04 -0.78
N SER A 116 -13.18 0.69 -0.39
CA SER A 116 -14.07 -0.19 -1.16
C SER A 116 -14.51 0.34 -2.53
N SER A 117 -14.49 1.66 -2.78
CA SER A 117 -14.77 2.23 -4.10
C SER A 117 -13.54 2.30 -5.01
N LEU A 118 -12.31 2.29 -4.48
CA LEU A 118 -11.08 2.64 -5.21
C LEU A 118 -10.33 1.46 -5.83
N HIS A 119 -10.94 0.28 -5.90
CA HIS A 119 -10.29 -0.93 -6.41
C HIS A 119 -9.78 -0.82 -7.87
N ASP A 120 -10.40 0.02 -8.69
CA ASP A 120 -10.04 0.31 -10.09
C ASP A 120 -9.34 1.65 -10.27
N GLU A 121 -9.07 2.39 -9.20
CA GLU A 121 -8.35 3.66 -9.26
C GLU A 121 -6.88 3.43 -9.65
N PRO A 122 -6.36 4.12 -10.70
CA PRO A 122 -4.96 4.01 -11.11
C PRO A 122 -3.99 4.46 -10.02
N ALA A 123 -2.83 3.82 -9.92
CA ALA A 123 -1.84 4.13 -8.89
C ALA A 123 -1.32 5.59 -8.95
N ASN A 124 -1.33 6.21 -10.13
CA ASN A 124 -0.90 7.59 -10.32
C ASN A 124 -1.78 8.62 -9.59
N SER A 125 -3.02 8.26 -9.23
CA SER A 125 -3.91 9.13 -8.45
C SER A 125 -3.46 9.28 -7.00
N PHE A 126 -2.57 8.41 -6.52
CA PHE A 126 -2.06 8.37 -5.15
C PHE A 126 -0.64 8.91 -5.01
N LEU A 127 -0.13 9.63 -6.02
CA LEU A 127 1.15 10.32 -5.91
C LEU A 127 1.07 11.40 -4.80
N PRO A 128 2.14 11.64 -4.02
CA PRO A 128 2.23 12.73 -3.04
C PRO A 128 1.99 14.12 -3.64
#